data_AF-A0A067TNX6-F1
#
_entry.id   AF-A0A067TNX6-F1
#
_cell.length_a   1.000
_cell.length_b   1.000
_cell.length_c   1.000
_cell.angle_alpha   90.00
_cell.angle_beta   90.00
_cell.angle_gamma   90.00
#
_symmetry.space_group_name_H-M   'P 1'
#
loop_
_entity.id
_entity.type
_entity.pdbx_description
1 polymer ?
#
loop_
_entity_poly.entity_id
_entity_poly.type
_entity_poly.pdbx_seq_one_letter_code
_entity_poly.pdbx_strand_id
1 'polypeptide(L)'
;MSRLQTNEEKYDSIDGGAIADLNQREKMLANFMAPARLHLRVDAQVMLIKNVDESLVNGSMGRVIRFTDTPDPDNGDGKNGVTGAATSTAGAAPIKKPNGASIPSKLYPLVEFVLPHGGRRRMLVTPETWKVELPSGEVQVSRLQVGSSVASYFIY
;
A
#
# COMPACT_ATOMS: atom_id res chain seq x y z
N MET A 1 -28.32 -14.27 2.92
CA MET A 1 -26.98 -13.79 3.31
C MET A 1 -26.22 -13.47 2.04
N SER A 2 -26.23 -12.22 1.59
CA SER A 2 -25.62 -11.82 0.32
C SER A 2 -24.10 -11.83 0.46
N ARG A 3 -23.44 -12.76 -0.23
CA ARG A 3 -21.99 -12.85 -0.36
C ARG A 3 -21.53 -11.64 -1.15
N LEU A 4 -21.02 -10.61 -0.46
CA LEU A 4 -20.51 -9.39 -1.08
C LEU A 4 -19.46 -9.78 -2.14
N GLN A 5 -19.80 -9.58 -3.41
CA GLN A 5 -18.85 -9.61 -4.52
C GLN A 5 -18.03 -8.31 -4.46
N THR A 6 -17.23 -8.14 -3.41
CA THR A 6 -16.32 -7.00 -3.32
C THR A 6 -15.09 -7.27 -4.17
N ASN A 7 -14.67 -6.27 -4.97
CA ASN A 7 -13.45 -6.34 -5.75
C ASN A 7 -12.28 -6.71 -4.83
N GLU A 8 -11.57 -7.79 -5.18
CA GLU A 8 -10.40 -8.30 -4.46
C GLU A 8 -9.16 -8.00 -5.29
N GLU A 9 -8.13 -7.44 -4.65
CA GLU A 9 -6.81 -7.28 -5.24
C GLU A 9 -5.79 -8.12 -4.48
N LYS A 10 -4.87 -8.72 -5.24
CA LYS A 10 -3.81 -9.59 -4.74
C LYS A 10 -2.46 -8.94 -4.96
N TYR A 11 -1.68 -8.86 -3.89
CA TYR A 11 -0.34 -8.27 -3.90
C TYR A 11 0.67 -9.33 -3.46
N ASP A 12 1.42 -9.86 -4.43
CA ASP A 12 2.61 -10.67 -4.17
C ASP A 12 3.80 -9.75 -3.88
N SER A 13 4.58 -10.11 -2.87
CA SER A 13 5.79 -9.38 -2.51
C SER A 13 6.92 -9.65 -3.50
N ILE A 14 7.87 -8.72 -3.59
CA ILE A 14 9.11 -8.89 -4.34
C ILE A 14 10.25 -8.97 -3.33
N ASP A 15 10.83 -10.16 -3.21
CA ASP A 15 11.88 -10.43 -2.23
C ASP A 15 13.27 -10.39 -2.89
N GLY A 16 14.27 -9.89 -2.18
CA GLY A 16 15.67 -9.77 -2.64
C GLY A 16 16.69 -9.95 -1.51
N GLY A 17 17.93 -9.52 -1.73
CA GLY A 17 19.02 -9.54 -0.76
C GLY A 17 20.24 -10.37 -1.20
N ALA A 18 21.32 -10.27 -0.41
CA ALA A 18 22.60 -10.92 -0.67
C ALA A 18 22.69 -12.39 -0.19
N ILE A 19 21.76 -12.85 0.66
CA ILE A 19 21.77 -14.23 1.16
C ILE A 19 21.49 -15.22 0.01
N ALA A 20 22.45 -16.10 -0.27
CA ALA A 20 22.32 -17.17 -1.27
C ALA A 20 21.60 -18.41 -0.73
N ASP A 21 21.70 -18.72 0.57
CA ASP A 21 20.99 -19.86 1.17
C ASP A 21 19.50 -19.54 1.29
N LEU A 22 18.70 -20.24 0.47
CA LEU A 22 17.25 -20.08 0.41
C LEU A 22 16.57 -20.38 1.75
N ASN A 23 17.04 -21.38 2.51
CA ASN A 23 16.42 -21.74 3.79
C ASN A 23 16.63 -20.65 4.85
N GLN A 24 17.83 -20.08 4.89
CA GLN A 24 18.15 -18.97 5.78
C GLN A 24 17.37 -17.71 5.39
N ARG A 25 17.29 -17.42 4.07
CA ARG A 25 16.53 -16.30 3.53
C ARG A 25 15.04 -16.39 3.87
N GLU A 26 14.41 -17.54 3.67
CA GLU A 26 13.00 -17.76 4.00
C GLU A 26 12.72 -17.58 5.50
N LYS A 27 13.60 -18.09 6.37
CA LYS A 27 13.49 -17.87 7.81
C LYS A 27 13.54 -16.40 8.19
N MET A 28 14.43 -15.62 7.57
CA MET A 28 14.50 -14.18 7.84
C MET A 28 13.27 -13.43 7.30
N LEU A 29 12.82 -13.78 6.11
CA LEU A 29 11.62 -13.20 5.47
C LEU A 29 10.33 -13.56 6.21
N ALA A 30 10.28 -14.70 6.90
CA ALA A 30 9.14 -15.10 7.74
C ALA A 30 8.99 -14.21 8.98
N ASN A 31 10.07 -13.56 9.43
CA ASN A 31 10.05 -12.63 10.56
C ASN A 31 9.59 -11.21 10.16
N PHE A 32 9.38 -10.95 8.86
CA PHE A 32 8.91 -9.64 8.42
C PHE A 32 7.43 -9.48 8.74
N MET A 33 7.06 -8.27 9.18
CA MET A 33 5.65 -7.92 9.38
C MET A 33 4.86 -7.90 8.06
N ALA A 34 5.56 -7.65 6.94
CA ALA A 34 4.97 -7.66 5.61
C ALA A 34 4.83 -9.11 5.09
N PRO A 35 3.59 -9.59 4.86
CA PRO A 35 3.36 -10.94 4.35
C PRO A 35 3.81 -11.08 2.89
N ALA A 36 4.17 -12.30 2.49
CA ALA A 36 4.54 -12.59 1.10
C ALA A 36 3.36 -12.43 0.12
N ARG A 37 2.14 -12.69 0.62
CA ARG A 37 0.90 -12.51 -0.14
C ARG A 37 -0.07 -11.69 0.70
N LEU A 38 -0.52 -10.58 0.15
CA LEU A 38 -1.56 -9.75 0.75
C LEU A 38 -2.78 -9.75 -0.16
N HIS A 39 -3.91 -10.21 0.37
CA HIS A 39 -5.19 -10.12 -0.32
C HIS A 39 -6.04 -9.06 0.39
N LEU A 40 -6.52 -8.08 -0.37
CA LEU A 40 -7.38 -7.04 0.15
C LEU A 40 -8.67 -7.01 -0.65
N ARG A 41 -9.76 -6.69 0.04
CA ARG A 41 -11.06 -6.48 -0.58
C ARG A 41 -11.54 -5.08 -0.27
N VAL A 42 -12.36 -4.53 -1.15
CA VAL A 42 -13.18 -3.37 -0.79
C VAL A 42 -13.97 -3.72 0.48
N ASP A 43 -14.05 -2.76 1.38
CA ASP A 43 -14.65 -2.85 2.72
C ASP A 43 -13.89 -3.71 3.73
N ALA A 44 -12.74 -4.29 3.36
CA ALA A 44 -11.89 -4.97 4.34
C ALA A 44 -11.45 -3.98 5.43
N GLN A 45 -11.57 -4.43 6.67
CA GLN A 45 -11.01 -3.72 7.80
C GLN A 45 -9.51 -3.97 7.86
N VAL A 46 -8.75 -2.89 8.00
CA VAL A 46 -7.30 -2.91 8.11
C VAL A 46 -6.87 -2.10 9.32
N MET A 47 -5.65 -2.35 9.79
CA MET A 47 -5.08 -1.63 10.93
C MET A 47 -3.66 -1.19 10.58
N LEU A 48 -3.29 0.03 10.92
CA LEU A 48 -1.90 0.46 10.81
C LEU A 48 -1.02 -0.39 11.73
N ILE A 49 0.10 -0.87 11.20
CA ILE A 49 1.10 -1.65 11.95
C ILE A 49 2.38 -0.86 12.25
N LYS A 50 2.39 0.43 11.87
CA LYS A 50 3.45 1.38 12.21
C LYS A 50 2.87 2.78 12.33
N ASN A 51 3.63 3.67 12.95
CA ASN A 51 3.24 5.07 13.05
C ASN A 51 3.54 5.79 11.73
N VAL A 52 2.55 6.52 11.23
CA VAL A 52 2.69 7.42 10.07
C VAL A 52 2.90 8.86 10.55
N ASP A 53 2.10 9.30 11.52
CA ASP A 53 2.19 10.61 12.17
C ASP A 53 1.50 10.60 13.55
N GLU A 54 1.32 11.78 14.17
CA GLU A 54 0.70 11.95 15.49
C GLU A 54 -0.75 11.46 15.57
N SER A 55 -1.44 11.42 14.42
CA SER A 55 -2.87 11.08 14.33
C SER A 55 -3.12 9.65 13.84
N LEU A 56 -2.15 9.09 13.12
CA LEU A 56 -2.17 7.77 12.50
C LEU A 56 -1.02 6.93 13.04
N VAL A 57 -1.34 6.13 14.05
CA VAL A 57 -0.40 5.32 14.82
C VAL A 57 -0.65 3.83 14.60
N ASN A 58 0.29 2.99 15.03
CA ASN A 58 0.07 1.56 15.13
C ASN A 58 -1.20 1.29 15.97
N GLY A 59 -2.14 0.53 15.42
CA GLY A 59 -3.46 0.33 16.00
C GLY A 59 -4.59 1.15 15.36
N SER A 60 -4.28 2.18 14.56
CA SER A 60 -5.32 2.97 13.88
C SER A 60 -6.08 2.11 12.88
N MET A 61 -7.40 2.02 13.07
CA MET A 61 -8.29 1.21 12.25
C MET A 61 -8.74 1.97 11.00
N GLY A 62 -8.81 1.27 9.88
CA GLY A 62 -9.30 1.80 8.62
C GLY A 62 -10.11 0.80 7.82
N ARG A 63 -10.74 1.30 6.75
CA ARG A 63 -11.52 0.52 5.79
C ARG A 63 -11.00 0.77 4.38
N VAL A 64 -10.79 -0.30 3.62
CA VAL A 64 -10.46 -0.18 2.19
C VAL A 64 -11.69 0.36 1.44
N ILE A 65 -11.56 1.54 0.84
CA ILE A 65 -12.67 2.19 0.11
C ILE A 65 -12.70 1.74 -1.35
N ARG A 66 -11.54 1.71 -2.01
CA ARG A 66 -11.37 1.30 -3.41
C ARG A 66 -9.90 1.03 -3.73
N PHE A 67 -9.65 0.49 -4.91
CA PHE A 67 -8.31 0.38 -5.49
C PHE A 67 -8.13 1.44 -6.58
N THR A 68 -7.00 2.15 -6.56
CA THR A 68 -6.73 3.31 -7.42
C THR A 68 -5.23 3.49 -7.64
N ASP A 69 -4.83 3.98 -8.80
CA ASP A 69 -3.45 4.36 -9.13
C ASP A 69 -3.17 5.85 -8.83
N THR A 70 -4.22 6.65 -8.64
CA THR A 70 -4.16 8.08 -8.34
C THR A 70 -4.46 8.36 -6.85
N PRO A 71 -3.71 9.28 -6.21
CA PRO A 71 -4.04 9.74 -4.86
C PRO A 71 -5.41 10.45 -4.86
N ASP A 72 -6.09 10.44 -3.71
CA ASP A 72 -7.44 11.00 -3.60
C ASP A 72 -7.42 12.52 -3.86
N PRO A 73 -8.17 13.03 -4.86
CA PRO A 73 -8.21 14.46 -5.16
C PRO A 73 -8.96 15.29 -4.10
N ASP A 74 -9.75 14.66 -3.23
CA ASP A 74 -10.63 15.31 -2.25
C ASP A 74 -10.00 15.36 -0.84
N ASN A 75 -8.77 14.87 -0.68
CA ASN A 75 -8.07 14.92 0.60
C ASN A 75 -7.56 16.35 0.85
N GLY A 76 -8.27 17.11 1.67
CA GLY A 76 -7.97 18.49 2.06
C GLY A 76 -6.66 18.74 2.81
N ASP A 77 -5.72 17.79 2.86
CA ASP A 77 -4.42 17.92 3.52
C ASP A 77 -3.28 17.45 2.59
N GLY A 78 -2.94 18.31 1.64
CA GLY A 78 -1.92 18.09 0.60
C GLY A 78 -0.47 18.10 1.08
N LYS A 79 -0.11 17.30 2.09
CA LYS A 79 1.27 17.24 2.60
C LYS A 79 1.68 15.86 3.15
N ASN A 80 1.63 14.80 2.35
CA ASN A 80 2.74 13.81 2.31
C ASN A 80 2.50 12.77 1.20
N GLY A 81 3.49 12.59 0.32
CA GLY A 81 3.48 11.52 -0.68
C GLY A 81 3.92 12.00 -2.06
N VAL A 82 5.23 12.25 -2.20
CA VAL A 82 6.03 12.32 -3.42
C VAL A 82 5.22 12.17 -4.73
N THR A 83 4.77 13.29 -5.27
CA THR A 83 4.43 13.41 -6.69
C THR A 83 5.68 13.84 -7.42
N GLY A 84 6.26 12.90 -8.16
CA GLY A 84 7.05 13.22 -9.34
C GLY A 84 6.25 14.21 -10.19
N ALA A 85 6.93 15.28 -10.61
CA ALA A 85 6.36 16.38 -11.34
C ALA A 85 5.62 15.91 -12.61
N ALA A 86 4.31 16.14 -12.64
CA ALA A 86 3.57 16.28 -13.88
C ALA A 86 2.86 17.64 -13.82
N THR A 87 3.62 18.67 -14.21
CA THR A 87 3.11 20.01 -14.52
C THR A 87 1.98 19.89 -15.53
N SER A 88 0.75 20.18 -15.10
CA SER A 88 -0.40 20.33 -16.00
C SER A 88 -0.94 21.73 -15.83
N THR A 89 -0.29 22.69 -16.47
CA THR A 89 -0.83 24.04 -16.68
C THR A 89 -2.01 23.92 -17.65
N ALA A 90 -3.15 24.50 -17.25
CA ALA A 90 -4.40 24.49 -17.98
C ALA A 90 -4.28 25.20 -19.35
N GLY A 91 -4.92 24.64 -20.38
CA GLY A 91 -5.21 25.34 -21.63
C GLY A 91 -5.47 24.45 -22.84
N ALA A 92 -6.73 24.44 -23.30
CA ALA A 92 -7.20 24.15 -24.67
C ALA A 92 -7.47 22.70 -25.16
N ALA A 93 -8.77 22.50 -25.50
CA ALA A 93 -9.40 21.66 -26.53
C ALA A 93 -9.33 20.10 -26.47
N PRO A 94 -10.43 19.39 -26.83
CA PRO A 94 -10.54 17.94 -26.66
C PRO A 94 -9.90 17.18 -27.83
N ILE A 95 -8.77 16.51 -27.58
CA ILE A 95 -8.15 15.59 -28.54
C ILE A 95 -8.63 14.17 -28.23
N LYS A 96 -9.28 13.55 -29.23
CA LYS A 96 -9.70 12.13 -29.26
C LYS A 96 -8.52 11.23 -28.88
N LYS A 97 -8.63 10.47 -27.80
CA LYS A 97 -7.63 9.46 -27.43
C LYS A 97 -7.76 8.23 -28.36
N PRO A 98 -6.68 7.80 -29.02
CA PRO A 98 -6.68 6.57 -29.81
C PRO A 98 -6.68 5.35 -28.87
N ASN A 99 -7.30 4.27 -29.34
CA ASN A 99 -7.22 2.94 -28.77
C ASN A 99 -5.74 2.52 -28.63
N GLY A 100 -5.20 2.59 -27.41
CA GLY A 100 -3.90 2.06 -27.05
C GLY A 100 -4.08 1.13 -25.87
N ALA A 101 -3.64 -0.12 -26.02
CA ALA A 101 -3.68 -1.15 -24.99
C ALA A 101 -3.25 -0.58 -23.63
N SER A 102 -4.18 -0.56 -22.68
CA SER A 102 -3.90 -0.16 -21.31
C SER A 102 -2.87 -1.10 -20.74
N ILE A 103 -1.64 -0.61 -20.55
CA ILE A 103 -0.70 -1.22 -19.60
C ILE A 103 -1.50 -1.39 -18.31
N PRO A 104 -1.60 -2.59 -17.71
CA PRO A 104 -2.31 -2.75 -16.45
C PRO A 104 -1.62 -1.87 -15.41
N SER A 105 -2.18 -0.68 -15.14
CA SER A 105 -1.73 0.18 -14.07
C SER A 105 -2.02 -0.55 -12.77
N LYS A 106 -0.97 -0.87 -12.02
CA LYS A 106 -1.12 -1.53 -10.72
C LYS A 106 -1.89 -0.60 -9.79
N LEU A 107 -3.09 -1.02 -9.41
CA LEU A 107 -3.94 -0.28 -8.48
C LEU A 107 -3.44 -0.50 -7.04
N TYR A 108 -3.66 0.51 -6.19
CA TYR A 108 -3.29 0.46 -4.77
C TYR A 108 -4.51 0.73 -3.89
N PRO A 109 -4.55 0.17 -2.66
CA PRO A 109 -5.68 0.36 -1.77
C PRO A 109 -5.71 1.81 -1.26
N LEU A 110 -6.85 2.47 -1.46
CA LEU A 110 -7.20 3.69 -0.77
C LEU A 110 -7.94 3.33 0.52
N VAL A 111 -7.33 3.64 1.66
CA VAL A 111 -7.85 3.31 2.99
C VAL A 111 -8.34 4.57 3.67
N GLU A 112 -9.55 4.53 4.21
CA GLU A 112 -10.09 5.56 5.09
C GLU A 112 -9.86 5.15 6.54
N PHE A 113 -8.99 5.88 7.23
CA PHE A 113 -8.68 5.69 8.65
C PHE A 113 -9.57 6.55 9.54
N VAL A 114 -9.94 6.00 10.69
CA VAL A 114 -10.64 6.73 11.74
C VAL A 114 -9.60 7.38 12.66
N LEU A 115 -9.67 8.70 12.77
CA LEU A 115 -8.78 9.48 13.62
C LEU A 115 -9.34 9.59 15.05
N PRO A 116 -8.50 9.75 16.08
CA PRO A 116 -8.94 9.77 17.48
C PRO A 116 -10.01 10.83 17.80
N HIS A 117 -9.98 11.97 17.13
CA HIS A 117 -10.94 13.07 17.26
C HIS A 117 -12.26 12.86 16.49
N GLY A 118 -12.53 11.67 15.95
CA GLY A 118 -13.74 11.33 15.20
C GLY A 118 -13.74 11.70 13.71
N GLY A 119 -12.77 12.52 13.26
CA GLY A 119 -12.52 12.75 11.84
C GLY A 119 -12.06 11.48 11.09
N ARG A 120 -12.10 11.54 9.76
CA ARG A 120 -11.60 10.47 8.89
C ARG A 120 -10.55 11.01 7.95
N ARG A 121 -9.56 10.18 7.64
CA ARG A 121 -8.48 10.54 6.71
C ARG A 121 -8.25 9.43 5.72
N ARG A 122 -8.24 9.78 4.44
CA ARG A 122 -7.92 8.83 3.38
C ARG A 122 -6.43 8.78 3.16
N MET A 123 -5.91 7.60 2.84
CA MET A 123 -4.51 7.39 2.56
C MET A 123 -4.36 6.35 1.46
N LEU A 124 -3.60 6.69 0.43
CA LEU A 124 -3.21 5.72 -0.58
C LEU A 124 -2.06 4.88 -0.03
N VAL A 125 -2.27 3.58 0.05
CA VAL A 125 -1.30 2.64 0.59
C VAL A 125 -0.40 2.14 -0.53
N THR A 126 0.83 2.67 -0.59
CA THR A 126 1.81 2.31 -1.62
C THR A 126 2.71 1.14 -1.17
N PRO A 127 3.48 0.52 -2.09
CA PRO A 127 4.51 -0.44 -1.73
C PRO A 127 5.62 0.18 -0.89
N GLU A 128 6.12 -0.55 0.10
CA GLU A 128 7.33 -0.17 0.83
C GLU A 128 8.29 -1.35 0.98
N THR A 129 9.57 -1.01 1.12
CA THR A 129 10.66 -1.98 1.25
C THR A 129 11.00 -2.20 2.71
N TRP A 130 10.98 -3.47 3.12
CA TRP A 130 11.57 -3.96 4.36
C TRP A 130 12.93 -4.53 4.03
N LYS A 131 13.93 -4.25 4.86
CA LYS A 131 15.28 -4.77 4.67
C LYS A 131 15.94 -5.07 6.02
N VAL A 132 16.78 -6.08 6.03
CA VAL A 132 17.70 -6.36 7.12
C VAL A 132 19.11 -6.09 6.61
N GLU A 133 19.82 -5.21 7.29
CA GLU A 133 21.17 -4.80 6.94
C GLU A 133 22.15 -5.25 8.02
N LEU A 134 23.36 -5.65 7.59
CA LEU A 134 24.49 -5.84 8.49
C LEU A 134 25.00 -4.47 8.99
N PRO A 135 25.81 -4.44 10.07
CA PRO A 135 26.54 -3.24 10.46
C PRO A 135 27.46 -2.67 9.36
N SER A 136 27.82 -3.48 8.36
CA SER A 136 28.55 -3.06 7.16
C SER A 136 27.70 -2.28 6.16
N GLY A 137 26.38 -2.23 6.33
CA GLY A 137 25.42 -1.66 5.37
C GLY A 137 24.96 -2.62 4.27
N GLU A 138 25.44 -3.87 4.26
CA GLU A 138 25.02 -4.87 3.28
C GLU A 138 23.61 -5.38 3.56
N VAL A 139 22.72 -5.29 2.56
CA VAL A 139 21.34 -5.79 2.62
C VAL A 139 21.34 -7.31 2.52
N GLN A 140 21.12 -7.97 3.65
CA GLN A 140 21.03 -9.43 3.72
C GLN A 140 19.76 -9.96 3.07
N VAL A 141 18.61 -9.38 3.44
CA VAL A 141 17.30 -9.71 2.86
C VAL A 141 16.48 -8.44 2.68
N SER A 142 15.66 -8.42 1.64
CA SER A 142 14.67 -7.37 1.43
C SER A 142 13.34 -7.92 0.93
N ARG A 143 12.26 -7.18 1.20
CA ARG A 143 10.91 -7.46 0.73
C ARG A 143 10.22 -6.16 0.39
N LEU A 144 9.79 -6.00 -0.85
CA LEU A 144 8.90 -4.93 -1.29
C LEU A 144 7.47 -5.46 -1.27
N GLN A 145 6.59 -4.83 -0.50
CA GLN A 145 5.18 -5.26 -0.40
C GLN A 145 4.24 -4.06 -0.26
N VAL A 146 3.06 -4.15 -0.88
CA VAL A 146 1.95 -3.20 -0.72
C VAL A 146 1.39 -3.31 0.68
N GLY A 147 1.21 -2.17 1.35
CA GLY A 147 0.54 -2.17 2.64
C GLY A 147 1.35 -2.82 3.74
N SER A 148 2.67 -2.77 3.68
CA SER A 148 3.51 -2.90 4.88
C SER A 148 3.11 -1.99 6.04
N SER A 149 2.40 -0.91 5.75
CA SER A 149 1.83 -0.02 6.76
C SER A 149 0.55 -0.58 7.38
N VAL A 150 -0.13 -1.54 6.73
CA VAL A 150 -1.47 -2.02 7.10
C VAL A 150 -1.56 -3.55 7.19
N ALA A 151 -2.04 -4.07 8.32
CA ALA A 151 -2.46 -5.47 8.43
C ALA A 151 -3.94 -5.62 8.08
N SER A 152 -4.30 -6.67 7.33
CA SER A 152 -5.70 -7.04 7.11
C SER A 152 -6.21 -7.92 8.26
N TYR A 153 -7.27 -7.48 8.93
CA TYR A 153 -8.00 -8.31 9.89
C TYR A 153 -8.95 -9.22 9.13
N PHE A 154 -8.44 -10.29 8.51
CA PHE A 154 -9.24 -11.49 8.31
C PHE A 154 -8.87 -12.46 9.43
N ILE A 155 -9.65 -12.38 10.51
CA ILE A 155 -9.79 -13.46 11.47
C ILE A 155 -10.29 -14.66 10.65
N TYR A 156 -9.48 -15.73 10.60
CA TYR A 156 -9.88 -17.02 10.05
C TYR A 156 -11.11 -17.57 10.77
#